data_AF-A0A2A5YLR6-F1
#
_entry.id   AF-A0A2A5YLR6-F1
#
_cell.length_a   1.000
_cell.length_b   1.000
_cell.length_c   1.000
_cell.angle_alpha   90.00
_cell.angle_beta   90.00
_cell.angle_gamma   90.00
#
_symmetry.space_group_name_H-M   'P 1'
#
loop_
_entity.id
_entity.type
_entity.pdbx_description
1 polymer ?
#
loop_
_entity_poly.entity_id
_entity_poly.type
_entity_poly.pdbx_seq_one_letter_code
_entity_poly.pdbx_strand_id
1 'polypeptide(L)'
;MIDPASLPALHASHGGIWLREHGRTLGLAKGQAIARAAETPVLLLNAPLTGQRLGYHELNGLDLLELWAFLHPARFLVPTPKGLAAALDLPAPAQEGDIPALLQQAAALLLDRLDSPDWLERE
;
A
#
# COMPACT_ATOMS: atom_id res chain seq x y z
N MET A 1 0.17 13.84 -16.02
CA MET A 1 0.11 13.72 -14.55
C MET A 1 0.35 12.24 -14.24
N ILE A 2 1.22 11.92 -13.29
CA ILE A 2 1.45 10.51 -12.90
C ILE A 2 0.19 10.02 -12.19
N ASP A 3 -0.32 8.85 -12.57
CA ASP A 3 -1.38 8.16 -11.82
C ASP A 3 -0.79 7.64 -10.50
N PRO A 4 -1.21 8.13 -9.33
CA PRO A 4 -0.64 7.69 -8.05
C PRO A 4 -0.86 6.19 -7.78
N ALA A 5 -1.91 5.57 -8.34
CA ALA A 5 -2.14 4.14 -8.21
C ALA A 5 -1.12 3.29 -9.02
N SER A 6 -0.41 3.92 -9.96
CA SER A 6 0.65 3.29 -10.75
C SER A 6 2.03 3.32 -10.07
N LEU A 7 2.16 4.00 -8.92
CA LEU A 7 3.40 4.05 -8.15
C LEU A 7 3.86 2.65 -7.72
N PRO A 8 5.17 2.44 -7.53
CA PRO A 8 5.69 1.16 -7.08
C PRO A 8 5.07 0.80 -5.72
N ALA A 9 4.74 -0.47 -5.50
CA ALA A 9 4.15 -0.93 -4.24
C ALA A 9 5.09 -1.90 -3.52
N LEU A 10 5.33 -1.66 -2.23
CA LEU A 10 6.29 -2.41 -1.41
C LEU A 10 5.57 -3.14 -0.27
N HIS A 11 5.85 -4.43 -0.14
CA HIS A 11 5.46 -5.25 1.01
C HIS A 11 6.70 -5.86 1.65
N ALA A 12 6.84 -5.72 2.97
CA ALA A 12 7.94 -6.30 3.73
C ALA A 12 7.39 -7.05 4.95
N SER A 13 7.84 -8.28 5.14
CA SER A 13 7.44 -9.13 6.27
C SER A 13 8.63 -9.93 6.81
N HIS A 14 8.36 -10.91 7.67
CA HIS A 14 9.36 -11.91 8.06
C HIS A 14 9.64 -12.93 6.96
N GLY A 15 8.68 -13.17 6.06
CA GLY A 15 8.77 -14.18 5.00
C GLY A 15 9.51 -13.69 3.74
N GLY A 16 9.65 -12.38 3.58
CA GLY A 16 10.35 -11.80 2.44
C GLY A 16 10.01 -10.33 2.23
N ILE A 17 10.51 -9.81 1.10
CA ILE A 17 10.25 -8.44 0.65
C ILE A 17 9.88 -8.51 -0.83
N TRP A 18 8.80 -7.85 -1.20
CA TRP A 18 8.29 -7.84 -2.57
C TRP A 18 8.00 -6.42 -3.00
N LEU A 19 8.45 -6.09 -4.21
CA LEU A 19 8.15 -4.84 -4.88
C LEU A 19 7.38 -5.14 -6.16
N ARG A 20 6.31 -4.40 -6.39
CA ARG A 20 5.64 -4.35 -7.68
C ARG A 20 5.91 -3.03 -8.38
N GLU A 21 6.35 -3.12 -9.63
CA GLU A 21 6.60 -1.99 -10.49
C GLU A 21 6.37 -2.40 -11.94
N HIS A 22 5.88 -1.48 -12.79
CA HIS A 22 5.62 -1.75 -14.20
C HIS A 22 4.75 -3.02 -14.43
N GLY A 23 3.80 -3.26 -13.53
CA GLY A 23 2.87 -4.40 -13.59
C GLY A 23 3.47 -5.76 -13.20
N ARG A 24 4.69 -5.81 -12.67
CA ARG A 24 5.38 -7.06 -12.28
C ARG A 24 5.79 -7.02 -10.82
N THR A 25 5.57 -8.11 -10.11
CA THR A 25 6.01 -8.27 -8.71
C THR A 25 7.27 -9.12 -8.65
N LEU A 26 8.29 -8.65 -7.95
CA LEU A 26 9.56 -9.34 -7.75
C LEU A 26 9.90 -9.39 -6.25
N GLY A 27 10.50 -10.51 -5.83
CA GLY A 27 11.15 -10.60 -4.52
C GLY A 27 12.46 -9.81 -4.53
N LEU A 28 12.72 -9.06 -3.46
CA LEU A 28 13.91 -8.23 -3.32
C LEU A 28 14.75 -8.61 -2.10
N ALA A 29 16.06 -8.37 -2.21
CA ALA A 29 16.90 -8.26 -1.03
C ALA A 29 16.62 -6.94 -0.28
N LYS A 30 16.82 -6.94 1.03
CA LYS A 30 16.58 -5.78 1.90
C LYS A 30 17.24 -4.48 1.40
N GLY A 31 18.51 -4.53 1.01
CA GLY A 31 19.23 -3.34 0.52
C GLY A 31 18.62 -2.76 -0.77
N GLN A 32 18.11 -3.62 -1.66
CA GLN A 32 17.45 -3.18 -2.90
C GLN A 32 16.11 -2.49 -2.61
N ALA A 33 15.35 -3.03 -1.64
CA ALA A 33 14.10 -2.42 -1.22
C ALA A 33 14.30 -1.03 -0.60
N ILE A 34 15.31 -0.88 0.26
CA ILE A 34 15.67 0.41 0.87
C ILE A 34 16.11 1.41 -0.22
N ALA A 35 17.01 1.00 -1.12
CA ALA A 35 17.49 1.87 -2.20
C ALA A 35 16.33 2.35 -3.08
N ARG A 36 15.41 1.45 -3.45
CA ARG A 36 14.24 1.81 -4.26
C ARG A 36 13.31 2.77 -3.54
N ALA A 37 13.01 2.53 -2.26
CA ALA A 37 12.13 3.38 -1.46
C ALA A 37 12.74 4.76 -1.13
N ALA A 38 14.06 4.90 -1.17
CA ALA A 38 14.75 6.18 -1.03
C ALA A 38 14.71 7.01 -2.33
N GLU A 39 14.64 6.37 -3.50
CA GLU A 39 14.64 7.03 -4.81
C GLU A 39 13.26 7.58 -5.21
N THR A 40 12.19 6.85 -4.93
CA THR A 40 10.82 7.26 -5.29
C THR A 40 9.85 6.82 -4.21
N PRO A 41 8.81 7.62 -3.91
CA PRO A 41 7.73 7.19 -3.04
C PRO A 41 7.12 5.86 -3.50
N VAL A 42 6.89 4.97 -2.54
CA VAL A 42 6.23 3.68 -2.77
C VAL A 42 4.88 3.63 -2.06
N LEU A 43 3.89 2.97 -2.66
CA LEU A 43 2.69 2.56 -1.95
C LEU A 43 3.06 1.48 -0.93
N LEU A 44 2.57 1.61 0.29
CA LEU A 44 2.78 0.62 1.34
C LEU A 44 1.57 0.55 2.27
N LEU A 45 1.62 -0.41 3.20
CA LEU A 45 0.65 -0.52 4.29
C LEU A 45 1.41 -0.52 5.61
N ASN A 46 1.10 0.42 6.51
CA ASN A 46 1.75 0.56 7.80
C ASN A 46 3.26 0.88 7.66
N ALA A 47 3.58 2.14 7.39
CA ALA A 47 4.94 2.66 7.26
C ALA A 47 5.83 2.31 8.45
N PRO A 48 5.40 2.50 9.73
CA PRO A 48 6.21 2.14 10.88
C PRO A 48 6.61 0.66 10.91
N LEU A 49 5.66 -0.25 10.65
CA LEU A 49 5.92 -1.68 10.60
C LEU A 49 6.83 -2.03 9.43
N THR A 50 6.56 -1.49 8.23
CA THR A 50 7.36 -1.73 7.04
C THR A 50 8.80 -1.26 7.26
N GLY A 51 8.99 -0.08 7.84
CA GLY A 51 10.31 0.48 8.18
C GLY A 51 11.06 -0.38 9.19
N GLN A 52 10.37 -0.88 10.22
CA GLN A 52 10.94 -1.83 11.18
C GLN A 52 11.41 -3.12 10.49
N ARG A 53 10.64 -3.66 9.53
CA ARG A 53 11.01 -4.88 8.78
C ARG A 53 12.27 -4.67 7.95
N LEU A 54 12.36 -3.50 7.31
CA LEU A 54 13.53 -3.13 6.52
C LEU A 54 14.72 -2.73 7.40
N GLY A 55 14.51 -2.31 8.64
CA GLY A 55 15.54 -1.67 9.45
C GLY A 55 15.88 -0.27 8.94
N TYR A 56 14.90 0.40 8.34
CA TYR A 56 15.01 1.73 7.74
C TYR A 56 13.72 2.51 8.06
N HIS A 57 13.79 3.41 9.02
CA HIS A 57 12.60 4.10 9.57
C HIS A 57 12.17 5.33 8.78
N GLU A 58 13.04 5.85 7.91
CA GLU A 58 12.80 7.06 7.10
C GLU A 58 12.23 6.70 5.73
N LEU A 59 11.25 5.79 5.68
CA LEU A 59 10.60 5.43 4.41
C LEU A 59 9.80 6.61 3.86
N ASN A 60 10.17 7.06 2.67
CA ASN A 60 9.29 7.88 1.82
C ASN A 60 8.23 6.97 1.21
N GLY A 61 7.12 6.76 1.93
CA GLY A 61 6.01 5.93 1.48
C GLY A 61 4.68 6.64 1.55
N LEU A 62 3.76 6.25 0.67
CA LEU A 62 2.36 6.63 0.73
C LEU A 62 1.59 5.48 1.40
N ASP A 63 1.14 5.71 2.63
CA ASP A 63 0.51 4.67 3.45
C ASP A 63 -1.01 4.60 3.18
N LEU A 64 -1.48 3.43 2.77
CA LEU A 64 -2.91 3.22 2.51
C LEU A 64 -3.76 3.25 3.78
N LEU A 65 -3.18 3.02 4.97
CA LEU A 65 -3.91 3.20 6.22
C LEU A 65 -4.17 4.68 6.51
N GLU A 66 -3.24 5.57 6.16
CA GLU A 66 -3.42 7.02 6.29
C GLU A 66 -4.46 7.51 5.28
N LEU A 67 -4.39 7.05 4.02
CA LEU A 67 -5.40 7.37 3.01
C LEU A 67 -6.79 6.88 3.40
N TRP A 68 -6.90 5.64 3.93
CA TRP A 68 -8.16 5.12 4.46
C TRP A 68 -8.69 6.01 5.59
N ALA A 69 -7.86 6.33 6.59
CA ALA A 69 -8.27 7.13 7.74
C ALA A 69 -8.74 8.53 7.33
N PHE A 70 -8.13 9.11 6.29
CA PHE A 70 -8.55 10.37 5.70
C PHE A 70 -9.93 10.28 5.02
N LEU A 71 -10.13 9.26 4.18
CA LEU A 71 -11.38 9.08 3.42
C LEU A 71 -12.57 8.63 4.26
N HIS A 72 -12.28 7.86 5.33
CA HIS A 72 -13.27 7.16 6.13
C HIS A 72 -13.07 7.47 7.63
N PRO A 73 -13.32 8.71 8.05
CA PRO A 73 -13.16 9.12 9.45
C PRO A 73 -13.99 8.23 10.37
N ALA A 74 -13.39 7.84 11.49
CA ALA A 74 -13.99 6.98 12.53
C ALA A 74 -14.50 5.60 12.04
N ARG A 75 -14.05 5.11 10.87
CA ARG A 75 -14.36 3.75 10.40
C ARG A 75 -13.21 2.79 10.70
N PHE A 76 -13.53 1.70 11.40
CA PHE A 76 -12.56 0.68 11.76
C PHE A 76 -12.03 -0.08 10.52
N LEU A 77 -10.72 -0.29 10.48
CA LEU A 77 -10.03 -1.13 9.50
C LEU A 77 -9.04 -2.03 10.22
N VAL A 78 -9.06 -3.34 9.92
CA VAL A 78 -7.99 -4.25 10.35
C VAL A 78 -6.73 -3.89 9.55
N PRO A 79 -5.62 -3.46 10.19
CA PRO A 79 -4.48 -2.86 9.51
C PRO A 79 -3.54 -3.91 8.91
N THR A 80 -4.10 -4.79 8.07
CA THR A 80 -3.40 -5.87 7.39
C THR A 80 -3.83 -5.92 5.92
N PRO A 81 -3.03 -6.49 5.01
CA PRO A 81 -3.41 -6.62 3.61
C PRO A 81 -4.77 -7.33 3.43
N LYS A 82 -5.01 -8.42 4.19
CA LYS A 82 -6.31 -9.12 4.17
C LYS A 82 -7.45 -8.27 4.71
N GLY A 83 -7.18 -7.46 5.73
CA GLY A 83 -8.15 -6.52 6.30
C GLY A 83 -8.53 -5.41 5.32
N LEU A 84 -7.54 -4.82 4.63
CA LEU A 84 -7.77 -3.85 3.57
C LEU A 84 -8.53 -4.45 2.39
N ALA A 85 -8.17 -5.65 1.97
CA ALA A 85 -8.89 -6.36 0.91
C ALA A 85 -10.37 -6.54 1.27
N ALA A 86 -10.66 -7.03 2.49
CA ALA A 86 -12.03 -7.21 2.96
C ALA A 86 -12.82 -5.88 3.04
N ALA A 87 -12.18 -4.80 3.47
CA ALA A 87 -12.82 -3.49 3.59
C ALA A 87 -13.16 -2.85 2.23
N LEU A 88 -12.41 -3.20 1.17
CA LEU A 88 -12.58 -2.70 -0.19
C LEU A 88 -13.26 -3.71 -1.13
N ASP A 89 -13.77 -4.83 -0.60
CA ASP A 89 -14.35 -5.94 -1.39
C ASP A 89 -13.41 -6.47 -2.49
N LEU A 90 -12.10 -6.49 -2.20
CA LEU A 90 -11.08 -7.04 -3.08
C LEU A 90 -10.79 -8.51 -2.73
N PRO A 91 -10.36 -9.32 -3.72
CA PRO A 91 -9.85 -10.66 -3.45
C PRO A 91 -8.69 -10.63 -2.45
N ALA A 92 -8.77 -11.46 -1.42
CA ALA A 92 -7.68 -11.59 -0.46
C ALA A 92 -6.41 -12.17 -1.15
N PRO A 93 -5.21 -11.68 -0.79
CA PRO A 93 -3.96 -12.20 -1.36
C PRO A 93 -3.76 -13.65 -0.92
N ALA A 94 -3.42 -14.53 -1.87
CA ALA A 94 -3.20 -15.95 -1.60
C ALA A 94 -1.80 -16.19 -1.00
N GLN A 95 -0.82 -15.39 -1.43
CA GLN A 95 0.55 -15.37 -0.93
C GLN A 95 1.06 -13.94 -0.77
N GLU A 96 2.20 -13.80 -0.09
CA GLU A 96 2.76 -12.48 0.21
C GLU A 96 3.20 -11.70 -1.04
N GLY A 97 3.65 -12.41 -2.09
CA GLY A 97 3.99 -11.81 -3.38
C GLY A 97 2.80 -11.19 -4.12
N ASP A 98 1.56 -11.47 -3.71
CA ASP A 98 0.36 -10.87 -4.31
C ASP A 98 0.03 -9.50 -3.68
N ILE A 99 0.54 -9.23 -2.47
CA ILE A 99 0.20 -8.05 -1.67
C ILE A 99 0.53 -6.74 -2.42
N PRO A 100 1.70 -6.56 -3.05
CA PRO A 100 1.96 -5.33 -3.81
C PRO A 100 0.94 -5.03 -4.92
N ALA A 101 0.38 -6.04 -5.58
CA ALA A 101 -0.68 -5.84 -6.57
C ALA A 101 -2.00 -5.41 -5.92
N LEU A 102 -2.33 -6.01 -4.78
CA LEU A 102 -3.47 -5.59 -3.96
C LEU A 102 -3.33 -4.12 -3.52
N LEU A 103 -2.14 -3.68 -3.10
CA LEU A 103 -1.93 -2.28 -2.67
C LEU A 103 -2.19 -1.29 -3.82
N GLN A 104 -1.74 -1.59 -5.04
CA GLN A 104 -2.04 -0.75 -6.21
C GLN A 104 -3.55 -0.70 -6.52
N GLN A 105 -4.24 -1.84 -6.45
CA GLN A 105 -5.70 -1.90 -6.66
C GLN A 105 -6.46 -1.13 -5.57
N ALA A 106 -6.05 -1.27 -4.31
CA ALA A 106 -6.63 -0.55 -3.19
C ALA A 106 -6.41 0.96 -3.31
N ALA A 107 -5.21 1.39 -3.72
CA ALA A 107 -4.92 2.80 -3.98
C ALA A 107 -5.85 3.37 -5.06
N ALA A 108 -6.04 2.65 -6.18
CA ALA A 108 -6.96 3.07 -7.24
C ALA A 108 -8.39 3.27 -6.70
N LEU A 109 -8.94 2.27 -6.00
CA LEU A 109 -10.30 2.36 -5.43
C LEU A 109 -10.47 3.50 -4.42
N LEU A 110 -9.46 3.71 -3.57
CA LEU A 110 -9.48 4.80 -2.58
C LEU A 110 -9.37 6.17 -3.25
N LEU A 111 -8.58 6.30 -4.31
CA LEU A 111 -8.47 7.56 -5.06
C LEU A 111 -9.74 7.84 -5.87
N ASP A 112 -10.34 6.82 -6.50
CA ASP A 112 -11.64 6.95 -7.19
C ASP A 112 -12.75 7.43 -6.23
N ARG A 113 -12.64 7.10 -4.92
CA ARG A 113 -13.58 7.57 -3.90
C ARG A 113 -13.56 9.09 -3.73
N LEU A 114 -12.42 9.76 -3.97
CA LEU A 114 -12.32 11.23 -3.87
C LEU A 114 -13.23 11.94 -4.89
N ASP A 115 -13.42 11.34 -6.05
CA ASP A 115 -14.25 11.87 -7.14
C ASP A 115 -15.70 11.40 -7.09
N SER A 116 -16.04 10.52 -6.13
CA SER A 116 -17.38 9.96 -5.98
C SER A 116 -18.37 11.04 -5.52
N PRO A 117 -19.51 11.22 -6.22
CA PRO A 117 -20.55 12.16 -5.78
C PRO A 117 -21.16 11.74 -4.43
N ASP A 118 -21.13 10.45 -4.10
CA ASP A 118 -21.67 9.89 -2.86
C ASP A 118 -20.63 9.82 -1.71
N TRP A 119 -19.56 10.63 -1.76
CA TRP A 119 -18.61 10.74 -0.66
C TRP A 119 -19.19 11.56 0.49
N LEU A 120 -19.95 10.88 1.35
CA LEU A 120 -20.67 11.47 2.48
C LEU A 120 -19.74 12.14 3.50
N GLU A 121 -18.50 11.66 3.62
CA GLU A 121 -17.53 12.15 4.60
C GLU A 121 -16.72 13.38 4.13
N ARG A 122 -17.07 13.96 2.97
CA ARG A 122 -16.39 15.15 2.40
C ARG A 122 -16.76 16.47 3.10
N GLU A 123 -17.91 16.53 3.77
CA GLU A 123 -18.46 17.73 4.44
C GLU A 123 -18.20 17.72 5.95
#